data_AF-A0A7W7GNT4-F1
#
_entry.id   AF-A0A7W7GNT4-F1
#
_cell.length_a   1.000
_cell.length_b   1.000
_cell.length_c   1.000
_cell.angle_alpha   90.00
_cell.angle_beta   90.00
_cell.angle_gamma   90.00
#
_symmetry.space_group_name_H-M   'P 1'
#
loop_
_entity.id
_entity.type
_entity.pdbx_description
1 polymer ?
#
loop_
_entity_poly.entity_id
_entity_poly.type
_entity_poly.pdbx_seq_one_letter_code
_entity_poly.pdbx_strand_id
1 'polypeptide(L)'
;MPSAPRHDEPGIGPADPGRDRLPGLDVLAARSAQGDRAAFAAFYDTTSPWIHAMAVGIFADERDAAEATVQTYCTAWERVDEGLDELDVHEDADRHRTVHAWLTVLAHDVMTRLVRTGSLPGRGDGLLPVGAGPAPVQRLQADGPARGGHLIDAPAHRSVLWAWLGGRTVEQIAAQRGTRTAEAKAELHRSVRELIAAQRGRPTPTGAAPQFADDVGELHDRANVLAHAELAALDALAASEADALHAAVFSTDAPGPGGATLWRSRQRAARSAVAWACRSRRVEPPSHVLDEVLRRLTPREPGSGHDAAPTRTEGETASGRGLALLLAAVFLLLVTAVVLGGILLAGG
;
A
#
# COMPACT_ATOMS: atom_id res chain seq x y z
N MET A 1 74.08 -4.54 -12.81
CA MET A 1 72.96 -3.58 -12.90
C MET A 1 71.70 -4.29 -12.42
N PRO A 2 70.95 -3.73 -11.47
CA PRO A 2 69.85 -4.41 -10.78
C PRO A 2 68.52 -4.28 -11.52
N SER A 3 67.71 -5.34 -11.42
CA SER A 3 66.35 -5.47 -11.95
C SER A 3 65.40 -4.42 -11.36
N ALA A 4 64.65 -3.72 -12.21
CA ALA A 4 63.54 -2.87 -11.81
C ALA A 4 62.30 -3.72 -11.48
N PRO A 5 61.50 -3.38 -10.46
CA PRO A 5 60.30 -4.11 -10.09
C PRO A 5 59.15 -3.79 -11.06
N ARG A 6 58.41 -4.83 -11.45
CA ARG A 6 57.13 -4.67 -12.15
C ARG A 6 56.13 -4.09 -11.17
N HIS A 7 55.46 -3.00 -11.56
CA HIS A 7 54.29 -2.51 -10.87
C HIS A 7 53.18 -3.57 -10.99
N ASP A 8 52.77 -4.14 -9.86
CA ASP A 8 51.48 -4.82 -9.74
C ASP A 8 50.39 -3.76 -9.93
N GLU A 9 49.77 -3.73 -11.11
CA GLU A 9 48.48 -3.08 -11.25
C GLU A 9 47.45 -3.89 -10.44
N PRO A 10 46.70 -3.27 -9.53
CA PRO A 10 45.59 -3.95 -8.88
C PRO A 10 44.57 -4.26 -9.98
N GLY A 11 44.50 -5.54 -10.35
CA GLY A 11 43.52 -6.05 -11.29
C GLY A 11 42.13 -5.58 -10.87
N ILE A 12 41.53 -4.74 -11.72
CA ILE A 12 40.10 -4.45 -11.69
C ILE A 12 39.43 -5.78 -12.00
N GLY A 13 39.14 -6.54 -10.95
CA GLY A 13 38.30 -7.73 -11.02
C GLY A 13 36.95 -7.34 -11.65
N PRO A 14 36.28 -8.28 -12.34
CA PRO A 14 34.98 -8.01 -12.92
C PRO A 14 34.07 -7.44 -11.83
N ALA A 15 33.47 -6.28 -12.12
CA ALA A 15 32.55 -5.60 -11.22
C ALA A 15 31.53 -6.61 -10.71
N ASP A 16 31.48 -6.80 -9.39
CA ASP A 16 30.48 -7.62 -8.72
C ASP A 16 29.10 -7.02 -9.03
N PRO A 17 28.23 -7.71 -9.80
CA PRO A 17 26.92 -7.19 -10.19
C PRO A 17 25.97 -6.99 -8.99
N GLY A 18 26.39 -7.37 -7.77
CA GLY A 18 25.65 -7.15 -6.54
C GLY A 18 25.91 -5.81 -5.83
N ARG A 19 27.04 -5.11 -6.10
CA ARG A 19 27.43 -3.89 -5.35
C ARG A 19 26.70 -2.61 -5.73
N ASP A 20 26.16 -2.53 -6.95
CA ASP A 20 25.52 -1.31 -7.47
C ASP A 20 23.97 -1.36 -7.46
N ARG A 21 23.36 -2.38 -6.84
CA ARG A 21 21.91 -2.43 -6.74
C ARG A 21 21.46 -1.49 -5.61
N LEU A 22 20.86 -0.35 -5.98
CA LEU A 22 20.21 0.57 -5.05
C LEU A 22 19.34 -0.21 -4.04
N PRO A 23 19.32 0.18 -2.76
CA PRO A 23 18.51 -0.50 -1.76
C PRO A 23 17.04 -0.59 -2.16
N GLY A 24 16.39 -1.72 -1.84
CA GLY A 24 14.95 -1.87 -2.05
C GLY A 24 14.14 -0.89 -1.19
N LEU A 25 12.91 -0.57 -1.62
CA LEU A 25 12.01 0.31 -0.87
C LEU A 25 11.75 -0.16 0.57
N ASP A 26 11.74 -1.47 0.80
CA ASP A 26 11.62 -2.07 2.13
C ASP A 26 12.82 -1.72 3.03
N VAL A 27 14.03 -1.79 2.48
CA VAL A 27 15.26 -1.41 3.19
C VAL A 27 15.30 0.09 3.46
N LEU A 28 14.89 0.91 2.49
CA LEU A 28 14.83 2.36 2.65
C LEU A 28 13.78 2.77 3.70
N ALA A 29 12.61 2.13 3.70
CA ALA A 29 11.56 2.34 4.70
C ALA A 29 12.04 1.93 6.11
N ALA A 30 12.68 0.77 6.25
CA ALA A 30 13.22 0.30 7.53
C ALA A 30 14.27 1.26 8.11
N ARG A 31 15.18 1.78 7.29
CA ARG A 31 16.16 2.80 7.73
C ARG A 31 15.48 4.12 8.07
N SER A 32 14.47 4.51 7.30
CA SER A 32 13.69 5.73 7.58
C SER A 32 12.96 5.65 8.93
N ALA A 33 12.43 4.47 9.29
CA ALA A 33 11.82 4.22 10.59
C ALA A 33 12.79 4.47 11.77
N GLN A 34 14.08 4.17 11.55
CA GLN A 34 15.18 4.44 12.48
C GLN A 34 15.63 5.91 12.51
N GLY A 35 14.97 6.79 11.75
CA GLY A 35 15.30 8.22 11.68
C GLY A 35 16.36 8.58 10.64
N ASP A 36 16.72 7.68 9.72
CA ASP A 36 17.67 7.96 8.65
C ASP A 36 17.04 8.82 7.53
N ARG A 37 17.33 10.13 7.58
CA ARG A 37 16.84 11.10 6.59
C ARG A 37 17.40 10.88 5.18
N ALA A 38 18.61 10.33 5.05
CA ALA A 38 19.21 10.06 3.74
C ALA A 38 18.53 8.86 3.08
N ALA A 39 18.21 7.82 3.86
CA ALA A 39 17.40 6.71 3.37
C ALA A 39 16.00 7.17 2.96
N PHE A 40 15.41 8.10 3.70
CA PHE A 40 14.10 8.66 3.34
C PHE A 40 14.14 9.54 2.10
N ALA A 41 15.21 10.30 1.87
CA ALA A 41 15.41 11.03 0.62
C ALA A 41 15.47 10.07 -0.58
N ALA A 42 16.23 8.96 -0.47
CA ALA A 42 16.27 7.95 -1.52
C ALA A 42 14.92 7.23 -1.71
N PHE A 43 14.16 7.03 -0.62
CA PHE A 43 12.79 6.51 -0.68
C PHE A 43 11.87 7.46 -1.46
N TYR A 44 11.97 8.77 -1.17
CA TYR A 44 11.27 9.82 -1.90
C TYR A 44 11.64 9.81 -3.38
N ASP A 45 12.92 9.84 -3.75
CA ASP A 45 13.37 9.90 -5.15
C ASP A 45 12.83 8.72 -5.96
N THR A 46 12.78 7.54 -5.34
CA THR A 46 12.28 6.34 -5.99
C THR A 46 10.77 6.39 -6.21
N THR A 47 10.02 7.06 -5.32
CA THR A 47 8.55 6.95 -5.27
C THR A 47 7.78 8.19 -5.73
N SER A 48 8.43 9.35 -5.71
CA SER A 48 7.77 10.65 -5.88
C SER A 48 7.11 10.86 -7.24
N PRO A 49 7.59 10.30 -8.37
CA PRO A 49 6.90 10.49 -9.64
C PRO A 49 5.49 9.86 -9.64
N TRP A 50 5.28 8.78 -8.90
CA TRP A 50 3.95 8.15 -8.80
C TRP A 50 3.03 8.93 -7.86
N ILE A 51 3.55 9.30 -6.69
CA ILE A 51 2.77 10.02 -5.68
C ILE A 51 2.38 11.41 -6.20
N HIS A 52 3.29 12.11 -6.88
CA HIS A 52 2.98 13.39 -7.47
C HIS A 52 1.97 13.29 -8.63
N ALA A 53 2.04 12.22 -9.44
CA ALA A 53 1.02 11.96 -10.46
C ALA A 53 -0.39 11.82 -9.86
N MET A 54 -0.51 11.19 -8.68
CA MET A 54 -1.78 11.14 -7.96
C MET A 54 -2.24 12.53 -7.53
N ALA A 55 -1.34 13.34 -6.98
CA ALA A 55 -1.65 14.70 -6.56
C ALA A 55 -2.13 15.58 -7.74
N VAL A 56 -1.48 15.51 -8.90
CA VAL A 56 -1.90 16.23 -10.12
C VAL A 56 -3.27 15.77 -10.64
N GLY A 57 -3.58 14.49 -10.45
CA GLY A 57 -4.90 13.93 -10.75
C GLY A 57 -5.99 14.45 -9.83
N ILE A 58 -5.68 14.61 -8.53
CA ILE A 58 -6.65 14.97 -7.50
C ILE A 58 -6.84 16.49 -7.42
N PHE A 59 -5.78 17.30 -7.51
CA PHE A 59 -5.83 18.74 -7.28
C PHE A 59 -5.83 19.54 -8.59
N ALA A 60 -6.71 20.53 -8.69
CA ALA A 60 -6.78 21.40 -9.86
C ALA A 60 -5.53 22.29 -10.02
N ASP A 61 -4.97 22.82 -8.94
CA ASP A 61 -3.79 23.69 -8.93
C ASP A 61 -2.48 22.91 -8.69
N GLU A 62 -1.42 23.29 -9.41
CA GLU A 62 -0.11 22.62 -9.31
C GLU A 62 0.57 22.84 -7.95
N ARG A 63 0.37 24.01 -7.31
CA ARG A 63 0.97 24.29 -6.00
C ARG A 63 0.29 23.46 -4.93
N ASP A 64 -1.00 23.23 -5.05
CA ASP A 64 -1.74 22.35 -4.15
C ASP A 64 -1.34 20.89 -4.34
N ALA A 65 -1.13 20.45 -5.59
CA ALA A 65 -0.59 19.12 -5.87
C ALA A 65 0.82 18.95 -5.25
N ALA A 66 1.69 19.95 -5.38
CA ALA A 66 3.02 19.93 -4.77
C ALA A 66 2.93 19.88 -3.24
N GLU A 67 2.11 20.73 -2.61
CA GLU A 67 1.90 20.75 -1.16
C GLU A 67 1.29 19.43 -0.66
N ALA A 68 0.31 18.85 -1.36
CA ALA A 68 -0.25 17.55 -1.00
C ALA A 68 0.80 16.42 -1.11
N THR A 69 1.73 16.52 -2.07
CA THR A 69 2.89 15.62 -2.16
C THR A 69 3.78 15.75 -0.94
N VAL A 70 4.11 16.99 -0.52
CA VAL A 70 4.88 17.25 0.71
C VAL A 70 4.18 16.63 1.93
N GLN A 71 2.89 16.93 2.12
CA GLN A 71 2.11 16.42 3.25
C GLN A 71 2.06 14.89 3.28
N THR A 72 1.98 14.26 2.11
CA THR A 72 2.00 12.80 1.98
C THR A 72 3.31 12.23 2.51
N TYR A 73 4.45 12.79 2.12
CA TYR A 73 5.75 12.31 2.60
C TYR A 73 6.01 12.66 4.06
N CYS A 74 5.60 13.83 4.56
CA CYS A 74 5.66 14.12 5.99
C CYS A 74 4.84 13.10 6.80
N THR A 75 3.62 12.78 6.33
CA THR A 75 2.79 11.74 6.95
C THR A 75 3.44 10.36 6.84
N ALA A 76 4.06 10.04 5.70
CA ALA A 76 4.75 8.77 5.49
C ALA A 76 5.95 8.60 6.43
N TRP A 77 6.70 9.66 6.70
CA TRP A 77 7.79 9.66 7.67
C TRP A 77 7.31 9.38 9.10
N GLU A 78 6.18 9.95 9.49
CA GLU A 78 5.58 9.72 10.81
C GLU A 78 5.06 8.29 10.97
N ARG A 79 4.53 7.72 9.88
CA ARG A 79 3.79 6.44 9.88
C ARG A 79 4.55 5.29 9.22
N VAL A 80 5.84 5.44 8.93
CA VAL A 80 6.63 4.45 8.18
C VAL A 80 6.63 3.07 8.84
N ASP A 81 6.56 3.01 10.17
CA ASP A 81 6.44 1.74 10.91
C ASP A 81 5.17 0.97 10.55
N GLU A 82 4.04 1.66 10.33
CA GLU A 82 2.78 1.01 9.94
C GLU A 82 2.93 0.29 8.60
N GLY A 83 3.69 0.88 7.66
CA GLY A 83 3.97 0.25 6.38
C GLY A 83 4.87 -0.99 6.49
N LEU A 84 5.73 -1.02 7.51
CA LEU A 84 6.59 -2.16 7.82
C LEU A 84 5.82 -3.27 8.54
N ASP A 85 4.89 -2.93 9.44
CA ASP A 85 4.04 -3.90 10.15
C ASP A 85 3.15 -4.71 9.20
N GLU A 86 2.83 -4.19 8.00
CA GLU A 86 2.10 -4.92 6.97
C GLU A 86 2.93 -5.99 6.23
N LEU A 87 4.24 -6.09 6.50
CA LEU A 87 5.15 -7.05 5.87
C LEU A 87 5.07 -8.45 6.51
N ASP A 88 3.96 -9.17 6.28
CA ASP A 88 3.88 -10.61 6.57
C ASP A 88 4.27 -11.46 5.34
N VAL A 89 5.35 -11.07 4.64
CA VAL A 89 5.69 -11.63 3.33
C VAL A 89 7.12 -12.15 3.24
N HIS A 90 7.26 -13.36 2.72
CA HIS A 90 8.53 -14.11 2.71
C HIS A 90 9.49 -13.74 1.57
N GLU A 91 9.04 -13.03 0.51
CA GLU A 91 9.87 -12.68 -0.65
C GLU A 91 10.15 -11.17 -0.79
N ASP A 92 11.40 -10.81 -1.11
CA ASP A 92 11.87 -9.42 -1.25
C ASP A 92 11.08 -8.60 -2.28
N ALA A 93 10.75 -9.21 -3.42
CA ALA A 93 9.99 -8.55 -4.48
C ALA A 93 8.55 -8.22 -4.07
N ASP A 94 7.97 -9.03 -3.18
CA ASP A 94 6.67 -8.76 -2.59
C ASP A 94 6.75 -7.68 -1.52
N ARG A 95 7.79 -7.66 -0.69
CA ARG A 95 7.99 -6.58 0.30
C ARG A 95 8.05 -5.21 -0.35
N HIS A 96 8.80 -5.07 -1.45
CA HIS A 96 8.83 -3.84 -2.24
C HIS A 96 7.43 -3.42 -2.71
N ARG A 97 6.64 -4.37 -3.24
CA ARG A 97 5.27 -4.11 -3.70
C ARG A 97 4.35 -3.70 -2.56
N THR A 98 4.50 -4.32 -1.40
CA THR A 98 3.71 -4.01 -0.19
C THR A 98 3.97 -2.59 0.29
N VAL A 99 5.25 -2.19 0.43
CA VAL A 99 5.62 -0.82 0.84
C VAL A 99 5.10 0.21 -0.17
N HIS A 100 5.26 -0.06 -1.47
CA HIS A 100 4.70 0.82 -2.50
C HIS A 100 3.17 0.92 -2.41
N ALA A 101 2.47 -0.20 -2.23
CA ALA A 101 1.02 -0.22 -2.09
C ALA A 101 0.55 0.55 -0.85
N TRP A 102 1.22 0.37 0.29
CA TRP A 102 0.99 1.13 1.52
C TRP A 102 1.15 2.64 1.27
N LEU A 103 2.26 3.07 0.68
CA LEU A 103 2.51 4.49 0.38
C LEU A 103 1.43 5.06 -0.56
N THR A 104 1.02 4.30 -1.57
CA THR A 104 -0.03 4.72 -2.52
C THR A 104 -1.37 4.90 -1.81
N VAL A 105 -1.72 4.01 -0.89
CA VAL A 105 -2.95 4.10 -0.07
C VAL A 105 -2.87 5.30 0.87
N LEU A 106 -1.72 5.50 1.53
CA LEU A 106 -1.51 6.63 2.42
C LEU A 106 -1.64 7.96 1.67
N ALA A 107 -1.04 8.04 0.48
CA ALA A 107 -1.17 9.20 -0.40
C ALA A 107 -2.62 9.49 -0.75
N HIS A 108 -3.37 8.46 -1.15
CA HIS A 108 -4.80 8.60 -1.46
C HIS A 108 -5.62 9.12 -0.28
N ASP A 109 -5.43 8.53 0.90
CA ASP A 109 -6.12 8.95 2.13
C ASP A 109 -5.79 10.41 2.49
N VAL A 110 -4.51 10.77 2.49
CA VAL A 110 -4.06 12.14 2.75
C VAL A 110 -4.68 13.11 1.75
N MET A 111 -4.57 12.84 0.46
CA MET A 111 -5.03 13.74 -0.60
C MET A 111 -6.56 13.90 -0.63
N THR A 112 -7.31 12.81 -0.49
CA THR A 112 -8.77 12.87 -0.44
C THR A 112 -9.27 13.58 0.80
N ARG A 113 -8.64 13.35 1.96
CA ARG A 113 -8.92 14.11 3.19
C ARG A 113 -8.68 15.60 2.97
N LEU A 114 -7.55 16.00 2.41
CA LEU A 114 -7.20 17.41 2.13
C LEU A 114 -8.23 18.07 1.18
N VAL A 115 -8.65 17.39 0.11
CA VAL A 115 -9.68 17.89 -0.80
C VAL A 115 -11.04 18.05 -0.11
N ARG A 116 -11.40 17.12 0.77
CA ARG A 116 -12.70 17.13 1.48
C ARG A 116 -12.79 18.20 2.56
N THR A 117 -11.71 18.39 3.31
CA THR A 117 -11.66 19.41 4.36
C THR A 117 -11.34 20.79 3.81
N GLY A 118 -10.97 20.91 2.53
CA GLY A 118 -10.60 22.18 1.89
C GLY A 118 -9.39 22.84 2.55
N SER A 119 -8.55 22.07 3.26
CA SER A 119 -7.52 22.58 4.17
C SER A 119 -6.19 21.89 3.91
N LEU A 120 -5.12 22.68 3.69
CA LEU A 120 -3.73 22.22 3.64
C LEU A 120 -2.99 22.70 4.91
N PRO A 121 -2.38 21.80 5.71
CA PRO A 121 -1.57 22.21 6.84
C PRO A 121 -0.42 23.12 6.40
N GLY A 122 -0.24 24.27 7.07
CA GLY A 122 0.83 25.23 6.74
C GLY A 122 0.40 26.42 5.85
N ARG A 123 -0.84 26.46 5.36
CA ARG A 123 -1.43 27.63 4.67
C ARG A 123 -2.49 28.40 5.49
N GLY A 124 -2.60 28.13 6.79
CA GLY A 124 -3.58 28.77 7.67
C GLY A 124 -4.98 28.14 7.57
N ASP A 125 -5.88 28.59 8.45
CA ASP A 125 -7.26 28.11 8.52
C ASP A 125 -7.96 28.31 7.17
N GLY A 126 -8.39 27.19 6.59
CA GLY A 126 -9.45 27.09 5.58
C GLY A 126 -9.36 28.08 4.42
N LEU A 127 -8.84 27.60 3.30
CA LEU A 127 -9.11 27.97 1.90
C LEU A 127 -7.79 27.87 1.15
N LEU A 128 -7.47 26.64 0.77
CA LEU A 128 -7.11 26.31 -0.61
C LEU A 128 -7.34 27.55 -1.56
N PRO A 129 -6.30 28.11 -2.23
CA PRO A 129 -6.40 29.35 -3.04
C PRO A 129 -7.54 29.34 -4.07
N VAL A 130 -7.90 30.48 -4.66
CA VAL A 130 -8.90 30.49 -5.77
C VAL A 130 -8.45 29.53 -6.89
N GLY A 131 -9.22 28.47 -7.15
CA GLY A 131 -8.89 27.39 -8.09
C GLY A 131 -8.49 26.07 -7.42
N ALA A 132 -8.37 26.07 -6.10
CA ALA A 132 -8.06 24.91 -5.30
C ALA A 132 -9.32 24.09 -5.01
N GLY A 133 -9.24 22.83 -5.36
CA GLY A 133 -10.38 21.93 -5.37
C GLY A 133 -10.06 20.71 -6.23
N PRO A 134 -10.99 19.75 -6.29
CA PRO A 134 -10.77 18.54 -7.07
C PRO A 134 -10.54 18.90 -8.53
N ALA A 135 -9.53 18.30 -9.16
CA ALA A 135 -9.26 18.50 -10.57
C ALA A 135 -10.52 18.14 -11.40
N PRO A 136 -10.73 18.82 -12.54
CA PRO A 136 -11.78 18.43 -13.48
C PRO A 136 -11.59 16.98 -13.92
N VAL A 137 -12.66 16.19 -13.93
CA VAL A 137 -12.62 14.77 -14.34
C VAL A 137 -12.10 14.58 -15.76
N GLN A 138 -12.19 15.62 -16.59
CA GLN A 138 -11.68 15.68 -17.96
C GLN A 138 -10.15 15.64 -18.03
N ARG A 139 -9.44 16.12 -17.00
CA ARG A 139 -7.97 16.03 -16.95
C ARG A 139 -7.52 14.57 -16.97
N LEU A 140 -8.17 13.73 -16.16
CA LEU A 140 -7.92 12.28 -16.12
C LEU A 140 -8.31 11.56 -17.43
N GLN A 141 -9.13 12.20 -18.28
CA GLN A 141 -9.51 11.70 -19.61
C GLN A 141 -8.54 12.15 -20.71
N ALA A 142 -7.97 13.36 -20.57
CA ALA A 142 -7.06 13.97 -21.54
C ALA A 142 -5.70 13.26 -21.59
N ASP A 143 -5.27 12.66 -20.47
CA ASP A 143 -4.13 11.74 -20.39
C ASP A 143 -4.45 10.37 -21.03
N GLY A 144 -5.10 10.37 -22.19
CA GLY A 144 -5.58 9.20 -22.93
C GLY A 144 -4.52 8.10 -23.05
N PRO A 145 -4.93 6.84 -23.27
CA PRO A 145 -4.11 5.67 -23.01
C PRO A 145 -2.72 5.84 -23.63
N ALA A 146 -1.70 5.93 -22.77
CA ALA A 146 -0.33 5.74 -23.21
C ALA A 146 -0.31 4.45 -24.03
N ARG A 147 0.47 4.40 -25.11
CA ARG A 147 0.43 3.40 -26.20
C ARG A 147 0.62 1.91 -25.78
N GLY A 148 0.52 1.57 -24.50
CA GLY A 148 0.56 0.22 -23.93
C GLY A 148 -0.71 -0.25 -23.20
N GLY A 149 -1.88 0.40 -23.38
CA GLY A 149 -3.20 -0.16 -23.04
C GLY A 149 -3.31 -0.81 -21.67
N HIS A 150 -3.21 -0.04 -20.58
CA HIS A 150 -3.45 -0.57 -19.24
C HIS A 150 -4.94 -0.78 -19.01
N LEU A 151 -5.28 -1.87 -18.30
CA LEU A 151 -6.68 -2.22 -17.97
C LEU A 151 -7.42 -1.02 -17.37
N ILE A 152 -6.78 -0.27 -16.48
CA ILE A 152 -7.39 0.88 -15.79
C ILE A 152 -7.80 2.02 -16.75
N ASP A 153 -7.16 2.15 -17.91
CA ASP A 153 -7.45 3.21 -18.88
C ASP A 153 -8.64 2.86 -19.79
N ALA A 154 -9.13 1.63 -19.73
CA ALA A 154 -10.31 1.23 -20.48
C ALA A 154 -11.55 2.02 -20.00
N PRO A 155 -12.47 2.41 -20.91
CA PRO A 155 -13.67 3.17 -20.54
C PRO A 155 -14.50 2.54 -19.41
N ALA A 156 -14.46 1.21 -19.27
CA ALA A 156 -15.16 0.46 -18.25
C ALA A 156 -14.66 0.72 -16.81
N HIS A 157 -13.41 1.18 -16.63
CA HIS A 157 -12.82 1.45 -15.31
C HIS A 157 -12.74 2.94 -14.98
N ARG A 158 -13.37 3.80 -15.80
CA ARG A 158 -13.29 5.25 -15.66
C ARG A 158 -13.79 5.77 -14.31
N SER A 159 -14.86 5.19 -13.77
CA SER A 159 -15.34 5.58 -12.44
C SER A 159 -14.34 5.27 -11.34
N VAL A 160 -13.56 4.17 -11.47
CA VAL A 160 -12.49 3.85 -10.51
C VAL A 160 -11.40 4.91 -10.57
N LEU A 161 -11.01 5.37 -11.76
CA LEU A 161 -10.07 6.48 -11.91
C LEU A 161 -10.60 7.77 -11.30
N TRP A 162 -11.88 8.09 -11.49
CA TRP A 162 -12.48 9.29 -10.89
C TRP A 162 -12.54 9.21 -9.37
N ALA A 163 -12.83 8.05 -8.81
CA ALA A 163 -12.79 7.84 -7.36
C ALA A 163 -11.34 7.93 -6.82
N TRP A 164 -10.44 7.13 -7.38
CA TRP A 164 -9.07 6.97 -6.89
C TRP A 164 -8.16 8.14 -7.21
N LEU A 165 -8.07 8.56 -8.47
CA LEU A 165 -7.21 9.67 -8.88
C LEU A 165 -7.93 11.00 -8.93
N GLY A 166 -9.26 11.05 -8.85
CA GLY A 166 -10.02 12.29 -8.83
C GLY A 166 -10.67 12.63 -7.49
N GLY A 167 -10.51 11.76 -6.48
CA GLY A 167 -11.08 11.91 -5.14
C GLY A 167 -12.61 12.00 -5.11
N ARG A 168 -13.31 11.52 -6.14
CA ARG A 168 -14.76 11.68 -6.29
C ARG A 168 -15.54 10.70 -5.43
N THR A 169 -16.62 11.17 -4.83
CA THR A 169 -17.58 10.28 -4.14
C THR A 169 -18.46 9.55 -5.15
N VAL A 170 -19.09 8.46 -4.72
CA VAL A 170 -20.08 7.72 -5.51
C VAL A 170 -21.20 8.65 -6.00
N GLU A 171 -21.69 9.55 -5.16
CA GLU A 171 -22.73 10.52 -5.52
C GLU A 171 -22.27 11.48 -6.62
N GLN A 172 -21.05 12.00 -6.50
CA GLN A 172 -20.46 12.87 -7.52
C GLN A 172 -20.26 12.12 -8.84
N ILE A 173 -19.84 10.85 -8.79
CA ILE A 173 -19.72 9.99 -9.96
C ILE A 173 -21.09 9.75 -10.61
N ALA A 174 -22.12 9.44 -9.82
CA ALA A 174 -23.48 9.24 -10.30
C ALA A 174 -24.03 10.50 -10.98
N ALA A 175 -23.87 11.67 -10.35
CA ALA A 175 -24.26 12.97 -10.90
C ALA A 175 -23.51 13.27 -12.22
N GLN A 176 -22.20 13.02 -12.27
CA GLN A 176 -21.38 13.23 -13.46
C GLN A 176 -21.80 12.32 -14.64
N ARG A 177 -22.35 11.14 -14.36
CA ARG A 177 -22.79 10.17 -15.36
C ARG A 177 -24.28 10.28 -15.72
N GLY A 178 -25.07 10.99 -14.92
CA GLY A 178 -26.52 11.00 -15.04
C GLY A 178 -27.17 9.66 -14.68
N THR A 179 -26.58 8.90 -13.74
CA THR A 179 -27.08 7.60 -13.25
C THR A 179 -27.53 7.69 -11.79
N ARG A 180 -28.19 6.65 -11.27
CA ARG A 180 -28.52 6.58 -9.83
C ARG A 180 -27.29 6.20 -8.99
N THR A 181 -27.28 6.60 -7.70
CA THR A 181 -26.18 6.28 -6.77
C THR A 181 -25.96 4.77 -6.65
N ALA A 182 -27.00 3.97 -6.46
CA ALA A 182 -26.91 2.50 -6.43
C ALA A 182 -26.28 1.89 -7.69
N GLU A 183 -26.55 2.46 -8.87
CA GLU A 183 -25.96 2.00 -10.13
C GLU A 183 -24.46 2.30 -10.19
N ALA A 184 -24.05 3.49 -9.71
CA ALA A 184 -22.64 3.85 -9.61
C ALA A 184 -21.89 2.97 -8.59
N LYS A 185 -22.51 2.63 -7.44
CA LYS A 185 -21.96 1.67 -6.45
C LYS A 185 -21.71 0.30 -7.11
N ALA A 186 -22.72 -0.24 -7.80
CA ALA A 186 -22.62 -1.54 -8.47
C ALA A 186 -21.52 -1.56 -9.55
N GLU A 187 -21.42 -0.49 -10.34
CA GLU A 187 -20.39 -0.36 -11.37
C GLU A 187 -18.97 -0.29 -10.76
N LEU A 188 -18.76 0.54 -9.73
CA LEU A 188 -17.48 0.64 -9.03
C LEU A 188 -17.07 -0.70 -8.42
N HIS A 189 -18.00 -1.36 -7.70
CA HIS A 189 -17.75 -2.66 -7.11
C HIS A 189 -17.31 -3.70 -8.15
N ARG A 190 -18.05 -3.83 -9.25
CA ARG A 190 -17.71 -4.74 -10.37
C ARG A 190 -16.33 -4.39 -10.96
N SER A 191 -16.07 -3.11 -11.19
CA SER A 191 -14.81 -2.66 -11.79
C SER A 191 -13.61 -2.96 -10.89
N VAL A 192 -13.73 -2.77 -9.58
CA VAL A 192 -12.68 -3.15 -8.61
C VAL A 192 -12.49 -4.66 -8.57
N ARG A 193 -13.57 -5.44 -8.63
CA ARG A 193 -13.52 -6.91 -8.67
C ARG A 193 -12.78 -7.44 -9.90
N GLU A 194 -12.99 -6.82 -11.05
CA GLU A 194 -12.24 -7.08 -12.29
C GLU A 194 -10.74 -6.77 -12.11
N LEU A 195 -10.38 -5.64 -11.50
CA LEU A 195 -8.99 -5.29 -11.22
C LEU A 195 -8.31 -6.28 -10.25
N ILE A 196 -9.02 -6.70 -9.19
CA ILE A 196 -8.52 -7.72 -8.24
C ILE A 196 -8.28 -9.04 -8.97
N ALA A 197 -9.19 -9.44 -9.86
CA ALA A 197 -9.04 -10.68 -10.63
C ALA A 197 -7.84 -10.59 -11.57
N ALA A 198 -7.71 -9.48 -12.31
CA ALA A 198 -6.60 -9.21 -13.22
C ALA A 198 -5.24 -9.21 -12.49
N GLN A 199 -5.13 -8.53 -11.34
CA GLN A 199 -3.91 -8.51 -10.54
C GLN A 199 -3.49 -9.93 -10.09
N ARG A 200 -4.47 -10.79 -9.79
CA ARG A 200 -4.24 -12.17 -9.34
C ARG A 200 -4.10 -13.18 -10.49
N GLY A 201 -4.19 -12.75 -11.74
CA GLY A 201 -4.21 -13.65 -12.90
C GLY A 201 -5.40 -14.62 -12.89
N ARG A 202 -6.53 -14.22 -12.30
CA ARG A 202 -7.75 -15.04 -12.18
C ARG A 202 -8.85 -14.53 -13.10
N PRO A 203 -9.79 -15.40 -13.53
CA PRO A 203 -10.96 -14.95 -14.27
C PRO A 203 -11.83 -14.04 -13.40
N THR A 204 -12.49 -13.09 -14.07
CA THR A 204 -13.47 -12.20 -13.43
C THR A 204 -14.61 -13.03 -12.82
N PRO A 205 -15.00 -12.77 -11.56
CA PRO A 205 -16.14 -13.46 -10.97
C PRO A 205 -17.44 -13.12 -11.70
N THR A 206 -18.22 -14.13 -12.07
CA THR A 206 -19.52 -14.01 -12.77
C THR A 206 -20.73 -14.04 -11.82
N GLY A 207 -20.53 -13.77 -10.53
CA GLY A 207 -21.60 -13.75 -9.54
C GLY A 207 -22.56 -12.57 -9.73
N ALA A 208 -23.79 -12.72 -9.24
CA ALA A 208 -24.75 -11.62 -9.21
C ALA A 208 -24.17 -10.45 -8.39
N ALA A 209 -24.35 -9.22 -8.89
CA ALA A 209 -23.91 -8.04 -8.17
C ALA A 209 -24.67 -7.91 -6.83
N PRO A 210 -23.99 -7.49 -5.75
CA PRO A 210 -24.66 -7.20 -4.50
C PRO A 210 -25.68 -6.08 -4.69
N GLN A 211 -26.77 -6.13 -3.93
CA GLN A 211 -27.78 -5.08 -3.94
C GLN A 211 -27.29 -3.97 -3.02
N PHE A 212 -26.87 -2.86 -3.63
CA PHE A 212 -26.50 -1.67 -2.91
C PHE A 212 -27.75 -0.87 -2.55
N ALA A 213 -27.98 -0.70 -1.25
CA ALA A 213 -29.00 0.20 -0.74
C ALA A 213 -28.55 1.66 -0.87
N ASP A 214 -29.53 2.56 -0.90
CA ASP A 214 -29.26 4.01 -0.86
C ASP A 214 -28.88 4.45 0.57
N ASP A 215 -29.33 3.74 1.62
CA ASP A 215 -28.97 3.97 3.03
C ASP A 215 -28.25 2.74 3.65
N VAL A 216 -27.17 3.00 4.40
CA VAL A 216 -26.43 1.99 5.16
C VAL A 216 -27.26 1.39 6.28
N GLY A 217 -28.21 2.14 6.86
CA GLY A 217 -29.11 1.64 7.91
C GLY A 217 -29.98 0.47 7.47
N GLU A 218 -30.19 0.31 6.16
CA GLU A 218 -30.94 -0.79 5.54
C GLU A 218 -30.08 -2.03 5.27
N LEU A 219 -28.76 -1.94 5.50
CA LEU A 219 -27.83 -3.07 5.31
C LEU A 219 -27.91 -4.04 6.48
N HIS A 220 -28.86 -4.96 6.40
CA HIS A 220 -28.98 -6.05 7.37
C HIS A 220 -28.19 -7.32 6.98
N ASP A 221 -27.81 -7.45 5.71
CA ASP A 221 -27.06 -8.61 5.21
C ASP A 221 -25.54 -8.39 5.26
N ARG A 222 -24.82 -9.30 5.94
CA ARG A 222 -23.37 -9.35 6.01
C ARG A 222 -22.72 -9.33 4.62
N ALA A 223 -23.32 -9.98 3.62
CA ALA A 223 -22.79 -9.98 2.26
C ALA A 223 -22.80 -8.57 1.64
N ASN A 224 -23.85 -7.80 1.88
CA ASN A 224 -23.96 -6.42 1.40
C ASN A 224 -23.03 -5.49 2.17
N VAL A 225 -22.88 -5.65 3.50
CA VAL A 225 -21.86 -4.91 4.27
C VAL A 225 -20.47 -5.15 3.68
N LEU A 226 -20.07 -6.41 3.47
CA LEU A 226 -18.75 -6.73 2.92
C LEU A 226 -18.54 -6.29 1.46
N ALA A 227 -19.60 -6.01 0.70
CA ALA A 227 -19.50 -5.46 -0.66
C ALA A 227 -19.17 -3.95 -0.68
N HIS A 228 -19.39 -3.26 0.44
CA HIS A 228 -18.96 -1.87 0.58
C HIS A 228 -17.46 -1.75 0.87
N ALA A 229 -16.77 -2.85 1.18
CA ALA A 229 -15.33 -2.85 1.42
C ALA A 229 -14.55 -2.38 0.18
N GLU A 230 -14.99 -2.76 -1.03
CA GLU A 230 -14.38 -2.27 -2.26
C GLU A 230 -14.64 -0.79 -2.52
N LEU A 231 -15.79 -0.25 -2.09
CA LEU A 231 -16.12 1.17 -2.25
C LEU A 231 -15.38 2.03 -1.22
N ALA A 232 -15.31 1.57 0.03
CA ALA A 232 -14.52 2.16 1.08
C ALA A 232 -13.01 2.08 0.79
N ALA A 233 -12.56 1.06 0.06
CA ALA A 233 -11.18 0.97 -0.39
C ALA A 233 -10.76 2.15 -1.28
N LEU A 234 -11.69 2.66 -2.09
CA LEU A 234 -11.48 3.81 -2.97
C LEU A 234 -11.66 5.16 -2.26
N ASP A 235 -12.01 5.13 -0.97
CA ASP A 235 -12.54 6.28 -0.25
C ASP A 235 -13.65 6.97 -1.06
N ALA A 236 -14.55 6.22 -1.71
CA ALA A 236 -15.59 6.82 -2.56
C ALA A 236 -16.90 7.14 -1.80
N LEU A 237 -17.04 6.65 -0.58
CA LEU A 237 -18.26 6.81 0.22
C LEU A 237 -18.39 8.24 0.75
N ALA A 238 -19.63 8.70 0.94
CA ALA A 238 -19.90 9.92 1.69
C ALA A 238 -19.49 9.73 3.17
N ALA A 239 -19.17 10.82 3.88
CA ALA A 239 -18.69 10.74 5.27
C ALA A 239 -19.71 10.04 6.20
N SER A 240 -20.99 10.42 6.10
CA SER A 240 -22.06 9.79 6.88
C SER A 240 -22.21 8.29 6.60
N GLU A 241 -22.10 7.89 5.33
CA GLU A 241 -22.14 6.49 4.91
C GLU A 241 -20.90 5.71 5.42
N ALA A 242 -19.71 6.32 5.36
CA ALA A 242 -18.49 5.73 5.89
C ALA A 242 -18.55 5.52 7.41
N ASP A 243 -19.08 6.51 8.15
CA ASP A 243 -19.24 6.45 9.60
C ASP A 243 -20.24 5.37 10.02
N ALA A 244 -21.40 5.31 9.35
CA ALA A 244 -22.40 4.28 9.61
C ALA A 244 -21.85 2.87 9.31
N LEU A 245 -21.08 2.72 8.24
CA LEU A 245 -20.47 1.45 7.87
C LEU A 245 -19.36 1.05 8.84
N HIS A 246 -18.56 2.00 9.32
CA HIS A 246 -17.58 1.76 10.36
C HIS A 246 -18.26 1.25 11.63
N ALA A 247 -19.33 1.90 12.08
CA ALA A 247 -20.13 1.45 13.22
C ALA A 247 -20.68 0.03 12.99
N ALA A 248 -21.20 -0.28 11.80
CA ALA A 248 -21.75 -1.61 11.48
C ALA A 248 -20.68 -2.71 11.46
N VAL A 249 -19.49 -2.43 10.90
CA VAL A 249 -18.40 -3.41 10.74
C VAL A 249 -17.67 -3.68 12.06
N PHE A 250 -17.49 -2.64 12.89
CA PHE A 250 -16.68 -2.69 14.10
C PHE A 250 -17.50 -2.64 15.41
N SER A 251 -18.84 -2.68 15.33
CA SER A 251 -19.70 -2.87 16.51
C SER A 251 -19.38 -4.18 17.23
N THR A 252 -19.46 -4.14 18.55
CA THR A 252 -19.34 -5.33 19.42
C THR A 252 -20.45 -6.34 19.18
N ASP A 253 -21.60 -5.89 18.66
CA ASP A 253 -22.77 -6.70 18.36
C ASP A 253 -22.74 -7.25 16.92
N ALA A 254 -21.65 -7.01 16.18
CA ALA A 254 -21.53 -7.46 14.80
C ALA A 254 -21.61 -8.99 14.71
N PRO A 255 -22.30 -9.53 13.69
CA PRO A 255 -22.64 -10.93 13.67
C PRO A 255 -21.38 -11.75 13.33
N GLY A 256 -20.80 -12.40 14.34
CA GLY A 256 -19.84 -13.49 14.24
C GLY A 256 -18.35 -13.09 14.32
N PRO A 257 -17.50 -13.94 14.91
CA PRO A 257 -16.05 -13.70 14.98
C PRO A 257 -15.46 -13.65 13.57
N GLY A 258 -14.82 -12.52 13.22
CA GLY A 258 -14.03 -12.37 11.99
C GLY A 258 -14.56 -11.40 10.92
N GLY A 259 -15.73 -10.77 11.11
CA GLY A 259 -16.29 -9.80 10.15
C GLY A 259 -15.33 -8.65 9.82
N ALA A 260 -14.78 -7.99 10.85
CA ALA A 260 -13.80 -6.92 10.71
C ALA A 260 -12.50 -7.37 9.99
N THR A 261 -12.06 -8.62 10.22
CA THR A 261 -10.87 -9.16 9.56
C THR A 261 -11.12 -9.43 8.08
N LEU A 262 -12.28 -9.99 7.73
CA LEU A 262 -12.69 -10.19 6.34
C LEU A 262 -12.86 -8.86 5.61
N TRP A 263 -13.47 -7.87 6.27
CA TRP A 263 -13.58 -6.51 5.76
C TRP A 263 -12.20 -5.91 5.42
N ARG A 264 -11.27 -5.91 6.39
CA ARG A 264 -9.90 -5.39 6.18
C ARG A 264 -9.19 -6.15 5.05
N SER A 265 -9.34 -7.46 4.98
CA SER A 265 -8.76 -8.29 3.92
C SER A 265 -9.28 -7.90 2.53
N ARG A 266 -10.60 -7.68 2.39
CA ARG A 266 -11.20 -7.19 1.14
C ARG A 266 -10.74 -5.80 0.78
N GLN A 267 -10.75 -4.88 1.75
CA GLN A 267 -10.33 -3.50 1.55
C GLN A 267 -8.86 -3.44 1.09
N ARG A 268 -7.97 -4.20 1.74
CA ARG A 268 -6.56 -4.32 1.36
C ARG A 268 -6.42 -4.88 -0.05
N ALA A 269 -7.11 -5.96 -0.39
CA ALA A 269 -7.07 -6.53 -1.73
C ALA A 269 -7.51 -5.53 -2.83
N ALA A 270 -8.58 -4.77 -2.57
CA ALA A 270 -9.05 -3.73 -3.49
C ALA A 270 -8.01 -2.60 -3.65
N ARG A 271 -7.48 -2.08 -2.54
CA ARG A 271 -6.43 -1.05 -2.53
C ARG A 271 -5.18 -1.49 -3.28
N SER A 272 -4.68 -2.69 -3.00
CA SER A 272 -3.54 -3.27 -3.71
C SER A 272 -3.79 -3.42 -5.21
N ALA A 273 -5.01 -3.79 -5.63
CA ALA A 273 -5.35 -3.95 -7.04
C ALA A 273 -5.40 -2.62 -7.78
N VAL A 274 -6.00 -1.58 -7.17
CA VAL A 274 -6.11 -0.25 -7.78
C VAL A 274 -4.74 0.44 -7.82
N ALA A 275 -3.95 0.34 -6.75
CA ALA A 275 -2.58 0.84 -6.72
C ALA A 275 -1.71 0.17 -7.80
N TRP A 276 -1.80 -1.16 -7.93
CA TRP A 276 -1.14 -1.88 -9.02
C TRP A 276 -1.61 -1.38 -10.38
N ALA A 277 -2.91 -1.20 -10.58
CA ALA A 277 -3.46 -0.79 -11.87
C ALA A 277 -3.00 0.62 -12.29
N CYS A 278 -2.77 1.53 -11.34
CA CYS A 278 -2.33 2.91 -11.59
C CYS A 278 -0.81 3.10 -11.67
N ARG A 279 -0.01 2.06 -11.39
CA ARG A 279 1.47 2.14 -11.22
C ARG A 279 2.27 2.71 -12.40
N SER A 280 1.69 2.77 -13.59
CA SER A 280 2.37 3.28 -14.78
C SER A 280 2.28 4.80 -14.92
N ARG A 281 1.36 5.46 -14.19
CA ARG A 281 1.21 6.92 -14.21
C ARG A 281 2.32 7.56 -13.38
N ARG A 282 3.15 8.37 -14.04
CA ARG A 282 4.29 9.07 -13.42
C ARG A 282 4.32 10.52 -13.91
N VAL A 283 4.54 11.44 -12.98
CA VAL A 283 4.74 12.86 -13.23
C VAL A 283 5.81 13.33 -12.26
N GLU A 284 6.89 13.92 -12.78
CA GLU A 284 8.00 14.37 -11.95
C GLU A 284 7.55 15.54 -11.05
N PRO A 285 7.77 15.48 -9.72
CA PRO A 285 7.50 16.61 -8.84
C PRO A 285 8.40 17.81 -9.15
N PRO A 286 7.95 19.04 -8.84
CA PRO A 286 8.83 20.20 -8.85
C PRO A 286 10.06 19.98 -7.95
N SER A 287 11.22 20.47 -8.39
CA SER A 287 12.51 20.20 -7.72
C SER A 287 12.58 20.64 -6.26
N HIS A 288 11.79 21.63 -5.86
CA HIS A 288 11.76 22.15 -4.48
C HIS A 288 10.97 21.27 -3.50
N VAL A 289 10.22 20.28 -3.97
CA VAL A 289 9.34 19.46 -3.11
C VAL A 289 10.16 18.61 -2.13
N LEU A 290 11.28 18.02 -2.57
CA LEU A 290 12.16 17.25 -1.67
C LEU A 290 12.72 18.14 -0.55
N ASP A 291 13.26 19.31 -0.90
CA ASP A 291 13.80 20.25 0.08
C ASP A 291 12.75 20.62 1.14
N GLU A 292 11.51 20.84 0.69
CA GLU A 292 10.40 21.18 1.55
C GLU A 292 9.97 20.02 2.46
N VAL A 293 9.96 18.78 1.95
CA VAL A 293 9.75 17.57 2.76
C VAL A 293 10.82 17.48 3.84
N LEU A 294 12.10 17.51 3.47
CA LEU A 294 13.23 17.35 4.39
C LEU A 294 13.25 18.45 5.46
N ARG A 295 12.87 19.68 5.10
CA ARG A 295 12.75 20.81 6.01
C ARG A 295 11.66 20.61 7.07
N ARG A 296 10.55 19.93 6.72
CA ARG A 296 9.39 19.71 7.59
C ARG A 296 9.44 18.41 8.39
N LEU A 297 10.38 17.50 8.10
CA LEU A 297 10.49 16.25 8.84
C LEU A 297 10.72 16.50 10.33
N THR A 298 9.84 15.94 11.15
CA THR A 298 10.00 15.87 12.60
C THR A 298 11.20 14.98 12.94
N PRO A 299 12.01 15.32 13.97
CA PRO A 299 12.99 14.38 14.48
C PRO A 299 12.29 13.10 14.95
N ARG A 300 12.79 11.94 14.52
CA ARG A 300 12.39 10.65 15.09
C ARG A 300 13.47 10.22 16.08
N GLU A 301 13.06 9.85 17.29
CA GLU A 301 13.95 9.04 18.11
C GLU A 301 14.08 7.66 17.45
N PRO A 302 15.28 7.06 17.38
CA PRO A 302 15.44 5.72 16.86
C PRO A 302 14.54 4.79 17.67
N GLY A 303 13.47 4.31 17.04
CA GLY A 303 12.45 3.51 17.71
C GLY A 303 13.09 2.27 18.32
N SER A 304 12.86 2.06 19.61
CA SER A 304 13.24 0.89 20.40
C SER A 304 12.52 -0.41 19.97
N GLY A 305 12.13 -0.54 18.71
CA GLY A 305 11.16 -1.53 18.24
C GLY A 305 11.48 -2.24 16.91
N HIS A 306 12.62 -1.97 16.27
CA HIS A 306 13.04 -2.72 15.07
C HIS A 306 14.55 -2.96 15.06
N ASP A 307 15.03 -3.72 16.05
CA ASP A 307 16.31 -4.43 15.97
C ASP A 307 16.17 -5.59 14.96
N ALA A 308 16.07 -5.24 13.68
CA ALA A 308 16.31 -6.15 12.57
C ALA A 308 16.46 -5.35 11.28
N ALA A 309 17.58 -4.64 11.14
CA ALA A 309 18.17 -4.62 9.81
C ALA A 309 18.50 -6.10 9.49
N PRO A 310 18.00 -6.69 8.39
CA PRO A 310 18.50 -7.98 7.97
C PRO A 310 19.95 -7.75 7.55
N THR A 311 20.88 -8.00 8.47
CA THR A 311 22.24 -8.32 8.09
C THR A 311 22.10 -9.50 7.15
N ARG A 312 22.42 -9.25 5.87
CA ARG A 312 22.50 -10.29 4.86
C ARG A 312 23.62 -11.23 5.31
N THR A 313 23.29 -12.22 6.13
CA THR A 313 24.16 -13.34 6.42
C THR A 313 24.15 -14.22 5.19
N GLU A 314 25.26 -14.17 4.47
CA GLU A 314 25.59 -15.15 3.45
C GLU A 314 25.52 -16.55 4.08
N GLY A 315 24.73 -17.44 3.45
CA GLY A 315 24.86 -18.87 3.60
C GLY A 315 24.29 -19.47 4.89
N GLU A 316 22.97 -19.63 4.98
CA GLU A 316 22.43 -20.75 5.75
C GLU A 316 21.23 -21.36 5.02
N THR A 317 21.49 -22.54 4.44
CA THR A 317 20.53 -23.35 3.70
C THR A 317 19.29 -23.64 4.53
N ALA A 318 18.12 -23.42 3.92
CA ALA A 318 16.83 -23.90 4.39
C ALA A 318 16.80 -25.44 4.49
N SER A 319 17.37 -25.99 5.57
CA SER A 319 17.35 -27.42 5.91
C SER A 319 17.41 -27.67 7.43
N GLY A 320 17.10 -26.65 8.26
CA GLY A 320 17.18 -26.76 9.72
C GLY A 320 15.90 -27.27 10.40
N ARG A 321 14.71 -26.92 9.86
CA ARG A 321 13.44 -27.21 10.55
C ARG A 321 13.03 -28.69 10.47
N GLY A 322 13.36 -29.37 9.36
CA GLY A 322 13.13 -30.81 9.23
C GLY A 322 14.05 -31.64 10.13
N LEU A 323 15.33 -31.26 10.21
CA LEU A 323 16.32 -31.96 11.03
C LEU A 323 16.06 -31.80 12.53
N ALA A 324 15.68 -30.59 12.98
CA ALA A 324 15.38 -30.32 14.38
C ALA A 324 14.17 -31.12 14.88
N LEU A 325 13.10 -31.23 14.07
CA LEU A 325 11.93 -32.05 14.39
C LEU A 325 12.27 -33.55 14.41
N LEU A 326 13.12 -34.01 13.50
CA LEU A 326 13.53 -35.42 13.43
C LEU A 326 14.43 -35.79 14.61
N LEU A 327 15.35 -34.91 15.02
CA LEU A 327 16.18 -35.10 16.22
C LEU A 327 15.35 -35.07 17.51
N ALA A 328 14.36 -34.18 17.61
CA ALA A 328 13.45 -34.14 18.75
C ALA A 328 12.62 -35.43 18.86
N ALA A 329 12.13 -35.95 17.72
CA ALA A 329 11.39 -37.22 17.69
C ALA A 329 12.25 -38.43 18.08
N VAL A 330 13.50 -38.50 17.59
CA VAL A 330 14.45 -39.56 17.96
C VAL A 330 14.80 -39.50 19.44
N PHE A 331 15.04 -38.30 19.98
CA PHE A 331 15.32 -38.11 21.40
C PHE A 331 14.15 -38.55 22.28
N LEU A 332 12.92 -38.18 21.92
CA LEU A 332 11.72 -38.61 22.65
C LEU A 332 11.57 -40.13 22.66
N LEU A 333 11.85 -40.79 21.52
CA LEU A 333 11.73 -42.24 21.39
C LEU A 333 12.80 -42.97 22.23
N LEU A 334 14.03 -42.43 22.29
CA LEU A 334 15.10 -42.94 23.13
C LEU A 334 14.79 -42.83 24.62
N VAL A 335 14.27 -41.67 25.06
CA VAL A 335 13.84 -41.47 26.45
C VAL A 335 12.72 -42.44 26.82
N THR A 336 11.75 -42.63 25.92
CA THR A 336 10.63 -43.56 26.15
C THR A 336 11.14 -45.00 26.28
N ALA A 337 12.08 -45.43 25.44
CA ALA A 337 12.67 -46.75 25.50
C ALA A 337 13.46 -47.00 26.80
N VAL A 338 14.21 -45.99 27.28
CA VAL A 338 14.96 -46.08 28.55
C VAL A 338 14.02 -46.16 29.74
N VAL A 339 12.94 -45.38 29.76
CA VAL A 339 11.93 -45.44 30.84
C VAL A 339 11.22 -46.79 30.84
N LEU A 340 10.82 -47.31 29.67
CA LEU A 340 10.15 -48.62 29.58
C LEU A 340 11.10 -49.76 30.01
N GLY A 341 12.37 -49.70 29.61
CA GLY A 341 13.38 -50.68 30.01
C GLY A 341 13.69 -50.64 31.51
N GLY A 342 13.74 -49.45 32.11
CA GLY A 342 13.93 -49.27 33.54
C GLY A 342 12.76 -49.80 34.38
N ILE A 343 11.53 -49.64 33.91
CA ILE A 343 10.33 -50.16 34.58
C ILE A 343 10.26 -51.69 34.51
N LEU A 344 10.69 -52.30 33.39
CA LEU A 344 10.76 -53.75 33.24
C LEU A 344 11.86 -54.40 34.09
N LEU A 345 12.97 -53.71 34.35
CA LEU A 345 14.07 -54.18 35.20
C LEU A 345 13.83 -54.00 36.70
N ALA A 346 12.93 -53.08 37.09
CA ALA A 346 12.58 -52.84 38.50
C ALA A 346 11.35 -53.65 38.97
N GLY A 347 10.66 -54.34 38.06
CA GLY A 347 9.42 -55.08 38.32
C GLY A 347 9.50 -56.60 38.24
N GLY A 348 10.70 -57.18 38.10
CA GLY A 348 10.96 -58.63 38.11
C GLY A 348 11.98 -59.00 39.17
#